data_AF-A0A1Z8NLW7-F1
#
_entry.id   AF-A0A1Z8NLW7-F1
#
_cell.length_a   1.000
_cell.length_b   1.000
_cell.length_c   1.000
_cell.angle_alpha   90.00
_cell.angle_beta   90.00
_cell.angle_gamma   90.00
#
_symmetry.space_group_name_H-M   'P 1'
#
loop_
_entity.id
_entity.type
_entity.pdbx_description
1 polymer ?
#
loop_
_entity_poly.entity_id
_entity_poly.type
_entity_poly.pdbx_seq_one_letter_code
_entity_poly.pdbx_strand_id
1 'polypeptide(L)'
;MNGWKLQASELERAAGEAAMAACQHWPEGPGLVIGSGGSTGGRKWCLQSWQNLEQSAASTGRWLTAIGIDPSRVRLVNPLSPDHIGGLMPQVRSQHWEAPLLAISPRELKCPEGLLQRSAELTADGREALISLVPTQLQRLLDSPAGIQWLQHFRLIWVGGAALSPALAQQAREAQLQLSPCYGATETAAMVCALDPAAFLEGGASCGNPLDDVELRLDPKTSAISVNTRRLSPGWLAGAELKPFADADRWWRSGDAGQLNTEGLQVKGRLDGALNSGGATVFPEQIEASLIDVAGVEALLVVGIPDAQWGQQLVGLMRLNPDADPEAVLQELQERARGLTPAERPRQWQITPELSTNHQGKWERKRWAQSAQRQQSDTPGTVQPS
;
A
#
# COMPACT_ATOMS: atom_id res chain seq x y z
N MET A 1 23.46 14.37 -16.94
CA MET A 1 22.93 14.26 -15.56
C MET A 1 23.62 13.09 -14.83
N ASN A 2 24.93 13.15 -14.61
CA ASN A 2 25.73 12.23 -13.74
C ASN A 2 25.30 10.74 -13.64
N GLY A 3 24.84 10.10 -14.72
CA GLY A 3 24.40 8.68 -14.69
C GLY A 3 22.99 8.43 -14.12
N TRP A 4 22.22 9.47 -13.82
CA TRP A 4 20.83 9.38 -13.36
C TRP A 4 19.85 9.23 -14.52
N LYS A 5 18.89 8.30 -14.40
CA LYS A 5 17.85 8.04 -15.41
C LYS A 5 16.44 8.19 -14.84
N LEU A 6 15.51 8.67 -15.65
CA LEU A 6 14.10 8.73 -15.29
C LEU A 6 13.47 7.34 -15.39
N GLN A 7 12.75 6.93 -14.35
CA GLN A 7 11.82 5.80 -14.38
C GLN A 7 10.41 6.34 -14.15
N ALA A 8 9.64 6.42 -15.24
CA ALA A 8 8.31 7.01 -15.24
C ALA A 8 7.47 6.44 -16.38
N SER A 9 6.16 6.41 -16.16
CA SER A 9 5.19 6.06 -17.19
C SER A 9 5.21 7.09 -18.33
N GLU A 10 4.64 6.73 -19.49
CA GLU A 10 4.54 7.64 -20.64
C GLU A 10 3.81 8.95 -20.29
N LEU A 11 2.76 8.87 -19.49
CA LEU A 11 1.98 10.03 -19.04
C LEU A 11 2.79 11.00 -18.18
N GLU A 12 3.85 10.51 -17.54
CA GLU A 12 4.63 11.27 -16.55
C GLU A 12 6.02 11.65 -17.03
N ARG A 13 6.44 11.09 -18.17
CA ARG A 13 7.79 11.27 -18.70
C ARG A 13 8.15 12.74 -18.86
N ALA A 14 7.28 13.54 -19.49
CA ALA A 14 7.53 14.96 -19.69
C ALA A 14 7.70 15.73 -18.36
N ALA A 15 6.86 15.44 -17.36
CA ALA A 15 6.95 16.07 -16.05
C ALA A 15 8.23 15.66 -15.29
N GLY A 16 8.65 14.40 -15.43
CA GLY A 16 9.87 13.89 -14.84
C GLY A 16 11.13 14.47 -15.49
N GLU A 17 11.16 14.52 -16.82
CA GLU A 17 12.25 15.12 -17.58
C GLU A 17 12.40 16.61 -17.24
N ALA A 18 11.28 17.34 -17.11
CA ALA A 18 11.29 18.73 -16.66
C ALA A 18 11.85 18.87 -15.23
N ALA A 19 11.46 17.99 -14.30
CA ALA A 19 11.98 18.00 -12.94
C ALA A 19 13.50 17.69 -12.89
N MET A 20 13.96 16.73 -13.69
CA MET A 20 15.39 16.41 -13.80
C MET A 20 16.18 17.56 -14.44
N ALA A 21 15.65 18.19 -15.48
CA ALA A 21 16.30 19.34 -16.13
C ALA A 21 16.41 20.57 -15.21
N ALA A 22 15.46 20.75 -14.30
CA ALA A 22 15.47 21.85 -13.33
C ALA A 22 16.57 21.69 -12.27
N CYS A 23 16.91 20.45 -11.89
CA CYS A 23 17.86 20.16 -10.83
C CYS A 23 19.30 20.59 -11.19
N GLN A 24 19.89 21.47 -10.37
CA GLN A 24 21.24 22.01 -10.58
C GLN A 24 22.33 21.14 -9.97
N HIS A 25 22.03 20.45 -8.86
CA HIS A 25 23.01 19.71 -8.07
C HIS A 25 22.59 18.24 -7.95
N TRP A 26 23.38 17.36 -8.55
CA TRP A 26 23.14 15.92 -8.55
C TRP A 26 24.09 15.20 -7.59
N PRO A 27 23.61 14.21 -6.82
CA PRO A 27 24.49 13.32 -6.08
C PRO A 27 25.44 12.56 -7.02
N GLU A 28 26.60 12.18 -6.49
CA GLU A 28 27.56 11.35 -7.22
C GLU A 28 27.03 9.93 -7.46
N GLY A 29 27.51 9.32 -8.54
CA GLY A 29 27.18 7.94 -8.92
C GLY A 29 25.87 7.79 -9.70
N PRO A 30 25.62 6.60 -10.26
CA PRO A 30 24.42 6.32 -11.04
C PRO A 30 23.20 6.07 -10.16
N GLY A 31 22.03 6.40 -10.70
CA GLY A 31 20.77 6.20 -10.00
C GLY A 31 19.55 6.37 -10.88
N LEU A 32 18.39 6.26 -10.26
CA LEU A 32 17.08 6.42 -10.87
C LEU A 32 16.32 7.56 -10.21
N VAL A 33 15.55 8.28 -11.01
CA VAL A 33 14.54 9.23 -10.55
C VAL A 33 13.19 8.55 -10.74
N ILE A 34 12.51 8.25 -9.65
CA ILE A 34 11.27 7.45 -9.65
C ILE A 34 10.11 8.34 -9.22
N GLY A 35 9.01 8.29 -9.97
CA GLY A 35 7.78 8.98 -9.62
C GLY A 35 7.10 8.32 -8.42
N SER A 36 6.83 9.11 -7.37
CA SER A 36 5.96 8.70 -6.26
C SER A 36 4.77 9.64 -6.18
N GLY A 37 3.58 9.06 -6.01
CA GLY A 37 2.37 9.85 -5.80
C GLY A 37 2.35 10.41 -4.38
N GLY A 38 2.37 11.73 -4.20
CA GLY A 38 2.15 12.36 -2.90
C GLY A 38 0.69 12.26 -2.43
N SER A 39 0.46 12.53 -1.14
CA SER A 39 -0.86 12.72 -0.52
C SER A 39 -1.52 14.07 -0.87
N THR A 40 -0.76 15.00 -1.46
CA THR A 40 -1.19 16.37 -1.76
C THR A 40 -1.55 16.61 -3.23
N GLY A 41 -1.80 15.56 -4.02
CA GLY A 41 -2.30 15.68 -5.40
C GLY A 41 -1.25 16.01 -6.48
N GLY A 42 0.01 16.27 -6.10
CA GLY A 42 1.16 16.39 -7.00
C GLY A 42 2.10 15.18 -6.93
N ARG A 43 2.79 14.87 -8.03
CA ARG A 43 3.87 13.86 -8.03
C ARG A 43 5.16 14.44 -7.48
N LYS A 44 5.86 13.64 -6.68
CA LYS A 44 7.20 13.91 -6.17
C LYS A 44 8.18 12.95 -6.86
N TRP A 45 9.38 13.43 -7.16
CA TRP A 45 10.40 12.68 -7.91
C TRP A 45 11.53 12.25 -6.99
N CYS A 46 11.54 10.98 -6.61
CA CYS A 46 12.45 10.41 -5.62
C CYS A 46 13.74 10.01 -6.30
N LEU A 47 14.89 10.39 -5.74
CA LEU A 47 16.16 9.83 -6.18
C LEU A 47 16.40 8.48 -5.51
N GLN A 48 16.82 7.48 -6.28
CA GLN A 48 17.38 6.25 -5.73
C GLN A 48 18.71 5.93 -6.38
N SER A 49 19.78 5.90 -5.60
CA SER A 49 21.08 5.45 -6.11
C SER A 49 21.00 3.96 -6.47
N TRP A 50 21.81 3.51 -7.42
CA TRP A 50 21.87 2.09 -7.75
C TRP A 50 22.30 1.25 -6.53
N GLN A 51 23.23 1.78 -5.74
CA GLN A 51 23.67 1.18 -4.48
C GLN A 51 22.52 0.94 -3.48
N ASN A 52 21.57 1.88 -3.36
CA ASN A 52 20.42 1.70 -2.47
C ASN A 52 19.52 0.54 -2.92
N LEU A 53 19.31 0.42 -4.23
CA LEU A 53 18.50 -0.64 -4.82
C LEU A 53 19.17 -2.01 -4.64
N GLU A 54 20.47 -2.11 -4.89
CA GLU A 54 21.25 -3.33 -4.65
C GLU A 54 21.26 -3.71 -3.16
N GLN A 55 21.47 -2.74 -2.26
CA GLN A 55 21.43 -3.00 -0.82
C GLN A 55 20.05 -3.53 -0.40
N SER A 56 18.95 -2.99 -0.95
CA SER A 56 17.60 -3.48 -0.69
C SER A 56 17.39 -4.92 -1.18
N ALA A 57 17.90 -5.26 -2.37
CA ALA A 57 17.88 -6.62 -2.90
C ALA A 57 18.70 -7.58 -2.01
N ALA A 58 19.87 -7.15 -1.53
CA ALA A 58 20.71 -7.93 -0.62
C ALA A 58 20.00 -8.19 0.73
N SER A 59 19.44 -7.14 1.35
CA SER A 59 18.72 -7.26 2.63
C SER A 59 17.47 -8.14 2.52
N THR A 60 16.71 -8.00 1.43
CA THR A 60 15.57 -8.89 1.15
C THR A 60 16.04 -10.35 0.96
N GLY A 61 17.18 -10.58 0.28
CA GLY A 61 17.75 -11.92 0.08
C GLY A 61 18.18 -12.58 1.40
N ARG A 62 18.80 -11.82 2.32
CA ARG A 62 19.15 -12.32 3.66
C ARG A 62 17.92 -12.67 4.47
N TRP A 63 16.85 -11.87 4.37
CA TRP A 63 15.56 -12.19 4.99
C TRP A 63 14.95 -13.49 4.43
N LEU A 64 14.97 -13.68 3.10
CA LEU A 64 14.54 -14.95 2.48
C LEU A 64 15.32 -16.15 3.02
N THR A 65 16.65 -16.03 3.10
CA THR A 65 17.50 -17.10 3.63
C THR A 65 17.17 -17.42 5.09
N ALA A 66 16.89 -16.40 5.91
CA ALA A 66 16.51 -16.58 7.31
C ALA A 66 15.20 -17.37 7.49
N ILE A 67 14.28 -17.30 6.52
CA ILE A 67 13.03 -18.08 6.50
C ILE A 67 13.11 -19.35 5.65
N GLY A 68 14.34 -19.76 5.27
CA GLY A 68 14.59 -21.01 4.56
C GLY A 68 14.33 -20.98 3.05
N ILE A 69 14.28 -19.79 2.43
CA ILE A 69 14.16 -19.63 0.97
C ILE A 69 15.52 -19.18 0.40
N ASP A 70 16.09 -19.97 -0.50
CA ASP A 70 17.36 -19.63 -1.16
C ASP A 70 17.10 -18.68 -2.35
N PRO A 71 17.53 -17.40 -2.28
CA PRO A 71 17.27 -16.41 -3.33
C PRO A 71 17.86 -16.78 -4.69
N SER A 72 18.88 -17.64 -4.77
CA SER A 72 19.44 -18.11 -6.05
C SER A 72 18.58 -19.19 -6.72
N ARG A 73 17.66 -19.81 -5.96
CA ARG A 73 16.79 -20.92 -6.40
C ARG A 73 15.32 -20.51 -6.53
N VAL A 74 15.04 -19.22 -6.58
CA VAL A 74 13.69 -18.71 -6.83
C VAL A 74 13.48 -18.32 -8.29
N ARG A 75 12.21 -18.19 -8.66
CA ARG A 75 11.72 -17.49 -9.84
C ARG A 75 10.87 -16.32 -9.37
N LEU A 76 11.21 -15.13 -9.82
CA LEU A 76 10.43 -13.92 -9.51
C LEU A 76 9.33 -13.75 -10.54
N VAL A 77 8.13 -13.45 -10.06
CA VAL A 77 6.97 -13.15 -10.88
C VAL A 77 6.53 -11.72 -10.57
N ASN A 78 6.40 -10.90 -11.61
CA ASN A 78 6.17 -9.46 -11.45
C ASN A 78 4.97 -8.99 -12.28
N PRO A 79 3.82 -8.73 -11.63
CA PRO A 79 2.64 -8.15 -12.25
C PRO A 79 2.56 -6.61 -12.11
N LEU A 80 3.58 -5.97 -11.54
CA LEU A 80 3.58 -4.55 -11.20
C LEU A 80 4.33 -3.72 -12.25
N SER A 81 3.87 -2.48 -12.49
CA SER A 81 4.57 -1.57 -13.41
C SER A 81 5.96 -1.21 -12.86
N PRO A 82 7.01 -1.24 -13.70
CA PRO A 82 8.35 -0.79 -13.31
C PRO A 82 8.45 0.72 -13.05
N ASP A 83 7.41 1.50 -13.37
CA ASP A 83 7.34 2.94 -13.10
C ASP A 83 7.25 3.26 -11.60
N HIS A 84 7.00 2.24 -10.78
CA HIS A 84 6.97 2.33 -9.33
C HIS A 84 8.01 1.41 -8.71
N ILE A 85 8.48 1.77 -7.52
CA ILE A 85 9.51 0.99 -6.81
C ILE A 85 9.11 -0.49 -6.63
N GLY A 86 7.81 -0.77 -6.44
CA GLY A 86 7.29 -2.12 -6.26
C GLY A 86 7.43 -3.02 -7.51
N GLY A 87 7.27 -2.48 -8.71
CA GLY A 87 7.49 -3.24 -9.95
C GLY A 87 8.91 -3.15 -10.50
N LEU A 88 9.68 -2.15 -10.07
CA LEU A 88 11.11 -2.05 -10.39
C LEU A 88 11.94 -3.06 -9.60
N MET A 89 11.70 -3.20 -8.29
CA MET A 89 12.55 -4.01 -7.42
C MET A 89 12.64 -5.50 -7.78
N PRO A 90 11.60 -6.17 -8.31
CA PRO A 90 11.75 -7.53 -8.85
C PRO A 90 12.81 -7.64 -9.96
N GLN A 91 13.02 -6.58 -10.76
CA GLN A 91 14.07 -6.57 -11.79
C GLN A 91 15.47 -6.44 -11.16
N VAL A 92 15.61 -5.54 -10.18
CA VAL A 92 16.87 -5.38 -9.44
C VAL A 92 17.23 -6.68 -8.70
N ARG A 93 16.23 -7.30 -8.05
CA ARG A 93 16.39 -8.58 -7.34
C ARG A 93 16.74 -9.72 -8.29
N SER A 94 16.10 -9.78 -9.46
CA SER A 94 16.42 -10.78 -10.50
C SER A 94 17.89 -10.69 -10.92
N GLN A 95 18.41 -9.49 -11.13
CA GLN A 95 19.81 -9.28 -11.46
C GLN A 95 20.73 -9.61 -10.28
N HIS A 96 20.40 -9.14 -9.07
CA HIS A 96 21.24 -9.31 -7.88
C HIS A 96 21.30 -10.76 -7.39
N TRP A 97 20.20 -11.52 -7.53
CA TRP A 97 20.11 -12.92 -7.10
C TRP A 97 20.38 -13.91 -8.23
N GLU A 98 20.64 -13.43 -9.45
CA GLU A 98 20.75 -14.24 -10.67
C GLU A 98 19.54 -15.17 -10.88
N ALA A 99 18.35 -14.66 -10.50
CA ALA A 99 17.09 -15.38 -10.54
C ALA A 99 16.27 -15.00 -11.78
N PRO A 100 15.62 -15.95 -12.47
CA PRO A 100 14.75 -15.63 -13.61
C PRO A 100 13.56 -14.76 -13.17
N LEU A 101 13.18 -13.82 -14.04
CA LEU A 101 12.03 -12.94 -13.87
C LEU A 101 10.98 -13.24 -14.94
N LEU A 102 9.76 -13.54 -14.50
CA LEU A 102 8.58 -13.64 -15.35
C LEU A 102 7.70 -12.40 -15.14
N ALA A 103 7.57 -11.57 -16.17
CA ALA A 103 6.63 -10.46 -16.16
C ALA A 103 5.21 -10.95 -16.48
N ILE A 104 4.22 -10.46 -15.75
CA ILE A 104 2.79 -10.70 -16.01
C ILE A 104 2.14 -9.36 -16.36
N SER A 105 1.47 -9.29 -17.50
CA SER A 105 0.76 -8.07 -17.87
C SER A 105 -0.50 -7.87 -17.01
N PRO A 106 -0.97 -6.62 -16.82
CA PRO A 106 -2.25 -6.37 -16.17
C PRO A 106 -3.46 -7.06 -16.83
N ARG A 107 -3.35 -7.41 -18.11
CA ARG A 107 -4.38 -8.17 -18.85
C ARG A 107 -4.37 -9.64 -18.45
N GLU A 108 -3.20 -10.26 -18.37
CA GLU A 108 -3.06 -11.65 -17.92
C GLU A 108 -3.54 -11.81 -16.47
N LEU A 109 -3.25 -10.85 -15.59
CA LEU A 109 -3.73 -10.85 -14.20
C LEU A 109 -5.26 -10.80 -14.06
N LYS A 110 -5.98 -10.40 -15.12
CA LYS A 110 -7.45 -10.40 -15.18
C LYS A 110 -8.02 -11.70 -15.77
N CYS A 111 -7.18 -12.68 -16.11
CA CYS A 111 -7.59 -13.97 -16.66
C CYS A 111 -6.96 -15.12 -15.83
N PRO A 112 -7.52 -15.41 -14.65
CA PRO A 112 -6.98 -16.44 -13.75
C PRO A 112 -6.88 -17.83 -14.39
N GLU A 113 -7.78 -18.18 -15.29
CA GLU A 113 -7.76 -19.47 -16.00
C GLU A 113 -6.51 -19.59 -16.89
N GLY A 114 -6.14 -18.52 -17.59
CA GLY A 114 -4.94 -18.48 -18.42
C GLY A 114 -3.65 -18.52 -17.58
N LEU A 115 -3.67 -17.90 -16.40
CA LEU A 115 -2.56 -18.00 -15.44
C LEU A 115 -2.39 -19.42 -14.92
N LEU A 116 -3.49 -20.07 -14.52
CA LEU A 116 -3.48 -21.43 -14.01
C LEU A 116 -2.98 -22.43 -15.06
N GLN A 117 -3.37 -22.29 -16.33
CA GLN A 117 -2.88 -23.14 -17.42
C GLN A 117 -1.35 -23.09 -17.59
N ARG A 118 -0.72 -22.00 -17.15
CA ARG A 118 0.73 -21.76 -17.23
C ARG A 118 1.44 -21.98 -15.89
N SER A 119 0.76 -22.52 -14.87
CA SER A 119 1.36 -22.69 -13.53
C SER A 119 2.59 -23.61 -13.55
N ALA A 120 2.66 -24.56 -14.48
CA ALA A 120 3.84 -25.41 -14.68
C ALA A 120 5.12 -24.60 -14.96
N GLU A 121 5.03 -23.44 -15.62
CA GLU A 121 6.17 -22.56 -15.90
C GLU A 121 6.79 -21.99 -14.61
N LEU A 122 6.00 -21.90 -13.54
CA LEU A 122 6.45 -21.34 -12.25
C LEU A 122 7.53 -22.20 -11.59
N THR A 123 7.45 -23.52 -11.75
CA THR A 123 8.28 -24.50 -11.03
C THR A 123 9.00 -25.50 -11.93
N ALA A 124 8.93 -25.36 -13.26
CA ALA A 124 9.42 -26.33 -14.25
C ALA A 124 10.90 -26.76 -14.08
N ASP A 125 11.76 -25.90 -13.52
CA ASP A 125 13.18 -26.14 -13.30
C ASP A 125 13.53 -26.40 -11.82
N GLY A 126 12.53 -26.76 -11.00
CA GLY A 126 12.71 -27.04 -9.57
C GLY A 126 12.97 -25.80 -8.72
N ARG A 127 12.68 -24.60 -9.25
CA ARG A 127 12.70 -23.34 -8.51
C ARG A 127 11.39 -23.09 -7.79
N GLU A 128 11.47 -22.37 -6.68
CA GLU A 128 10.31 -21.86 -5.96
C GLU A 128 9.83 -20.53 -6.57
N ALA A 129 8.52 -20.30 -6.65
CA ALA A 129 7.97 -19.08 -7.23
C ALA A 129 7.63 -18.03 -6.15
N LEU A 130 8.07 -16.79 -6.39
CA LEU A 130 7.85 -15.62 -5.53
C LEU A 130 7.12 -14.53 -6.33
N ILE A 131 6.10 -13.91 -5.74
CA ILE A 131 5.34 -12.83 -6.39
C ILE A 131 5.13 -11.64 -5.45
N SER A 132 5.04 -10.43 -6.02
CA SER A 132 4.60 -9.22 -5.30
C SER A 132 3.26 -8.74 -5.84
N LEU A 133 2.31 -8.51 -4.94
CA LEU A 133 0.97 -8.04 -5.26
C LEU A 133 0.61 -6.82 -4.40
N VAL A 134 -0.33 -6.01 -4.91
CA VAL A 134 -1.10 -5.08 -4.08
C VAL A 134 -2.42 -5.74 -3.64
N PRO A 135 -3.06 -5.30 -2.53
CA PRO A 135 -4.30 -5.93 -2.04
C PRO A 135 -5.41 -6.07 -3.09
N THR A 136 -5.60 -5.08 -3.96
CA THR A 136 -6.61 -5.14 -5.03
C THR A 136 -6.31 -6.17 -6.12
N GLN A 137 -5.04 -6.52 -6.33
CA GLN A 137 -4.65 -7.61 -7.23
C GLN A 137 -4.87 -8.97 -6.56
N LEU A 138 -4.55 -9.07 -5.27
CA LEU A 138 -4.81 -10.27 -4.48
C LEU A 138 -6.31 -10.60 -4.43
N GLN A 139 -7.17 -9.62 -4.12
CA GLN A 139 -8.62 -9.79 -4.09
C GLN A 139 -9.13 -10.38 -5.41
N ARG A 140 -8.76 -9.77 -6.54
CA ARG A 140 -9.18 -10.24 -7.88
C ARG A 140 -8.84 -11.70 -8.13
N LEU A 141 -7.69 -12.16 -7.66
CA LEU A 141 -7.27 -13.56 -7.84
C LEU A 141 -8.03 -14.49 -6.88
N LEU A 142 -8.31 -14.04 -5.66
CA LEU A 142 -9.12 -14.80 -4.70
C LEU A 142 -10.59 -14.89 -5.09
N ASP A 143 -11.11 -13.95 -5.88
CA ASP A 143 -12.47 -13.97 -6.42
C ASP A 143 -12.72 -15.09 -7.46
N SER A 144 -11.68 -15.83 -7.86
CA SER A 144 -11.77 -16.95 -8.82
C SER A 144 -11.13 -18.23 -8.25
N PRO A 145 -11.79 -19.39 -8.35
CA PRO A 145 -11.17 -20.68 -8.00
C PRO A 145 -9.86 -20.94 -8.74
N ALA A 146 -9.76 -20.55 -10.01
CA ALA A 146 -8.54 -20.71 -10.78
C ALA A 146 -7.42 -19.79 -10.27
N GLY A 147 -7.76 -18.58 -9.82
CA GLY A 147 -6.80 -17.64 -9.23
C GLY A 147 -6.29 -18.12 -7.87
N ILE A 148 -7.16 -18.69 -7.02
CA ILE A 148 -6.76 -19.36 -5.77
C ILE A 148 -5.77 -20.48 -6.06
N GLN A 149 -6.12 -21.41 -6.96
CA GLN A 149 -5.24 -22.53 -7.33
C GLN A 149 -3.91 -22.05 -7.89
N TRP A 150 -3.91 -21.00 -8.70
CA TRP A 150 -2.70 -20.40 -9.23
C TRP A 150 -1.82 -19.80 -8.12
N LEU A 151 -2.42 -19.07 -7.16
CA LEU A 151 -1.71 -18.51 -6.01
C LEU A 151 -1.09 -19.59 -5.11
N GLN A 152 -1.68 -20.78 -5.03
CA GLN A 152 -1.14 -21.90 -4.25
C GLN A 152 0.18 -22.47 -4.80
N HIS A 153 0.58 -22.12 -6.02
CA HIS A 153 1.89 -22.50 -6.57
C HIS A 153 3.05 -21.61 -6.07
N PHE A 154 2.77 -20.51 -5.37
CA PHE A 154 3.79 -19.60 -4.89
C PHE A 154 4.28 -20.00 -3.49
N ARG A 155 5.60 -20.06 -3.34
CA ARG A 155 6.25 -20.30 -2.04
C ARG A 155 6.08 -19.12 -1.10
N LEU A 156 5.93 -17.91 -1.66
CA LEU A 156 5.82 -16.65 -0.96
C LEU A 156 5.13 -15.60 -1.84
N ILE A 157 4.16 -14.90 -1.25
CA ILE A 157 3.39 -13.83 -1.89
C ILE A 157 3.56 -12.57 -1.04
N TRP A 158 4.43 -11.65 -1.44
CA TRP A 158 4.50 -10.35 -0.79
C TRP A 158 3.28 -9.51 -1.11
N VAL A 159 2.67 -8.92 -0.09
CA VAL A 159 1.55 -7.99 -0.24
C VAL A 159 1.90 -6.67 0.42
N GLY A 160 1.88 -5.59 -0.35
CA GLY A 160 2.27 -4.27 0.13
C GLY A 160 1.71 -3.13 -0.72
N GLY A 161 2.13 -1.90 -0.38
CA GLY A 161 1.69 -0.68 -1.06
C GLY A 161 0.33 -0.13 -0.60
N ALA A 162 -0.47 -0.93 0.11
CA ALA A 162 -1.69 -0.52 0.81
C ALA A 162 -1.97 -1.49 1.97
N ALA A 163 -2.92 -1.12 2.85
CA ALA A 163 -3.35 -1.98 3.95
C ALA A 163 -4.03 -3.25 3.41
N LEU A 164 -3.70 -4.40 4.02
CA LEU A 164 -4.40 -5.67 3.80
C LEU A 164 -5.63 -5.71 4.72
N SER A 165 -6.84 -5.88 4.17
CA SER A 165 -8.04 -5.97 5.00
C SER A 165 -8.06 -7.28 5.80
N PRO A 166 -8.67 -7.31 7.00
CA PRO A 166 -8.81 -8.53 7.79
C PRO A 166 -9.54 -9.65 7.05
N ALA A 167 -10.58 -9.34 6.27
CA ALA A 167 -11.32 -10.35 5.51
C ALA A 167 -10.47 -10.94 4.38
N LEU A 168 -9.73 -10.10 3.65
CA LEU A 168 -8.83 -10.55 2.60
C LEU A 168 -7.70 -11.42 3.17
N ALA A 169 -7.15 -11.04 4.33
CA ALA A 169 -6.20 -11.88 5.06
C ALA A 169 -6.83 -13.22 5.46
N GLN A 170 -8.07 -13.22 5.96
CA GLN A 170 -8.77 -14.44 6.34
C GLN A 170 -9.02 -15.38 5.17
N GLN A 171 -9.52 -14.87 4.03
CA GLN A 171 -9.70 -15.64 2.80
C GLN A 171 -8.39 -16.29 2.34
N ALA A 172 -7.28 -15.55 2.40
CA ALA A 172 -5.97 -16.07 2.03
C ALA A 172 -5.47 -17.17 2.99
N ARG A 173 -5.74 -17.05 4.30
CA ARG A 173 -5.42 -18.12 5.28
C ARG A 173 -6.25 -19.37 5.05
N GLU A 174 -7.55 -19.22 4.77
CA GLU A 174 -8.44 -20.35 4.45
C GLU A 174 -7.98 -21.08 3.19
N ALA A 175 -7.47 -20.33 2.20
CA ALA A 175 -6.86 -20.88 0.99
C ALA A 175 -5.41 -21.40 1.19
N GLN A 176 -4.86 -21.32 2.41
CA GLN A 176 -3.50 -21.73 2.77
C GLN A 176 -2.41 -21.04 1.94
N LEU A 177 -2.62 -19.76 1.61
CA LEU A 177 -1.67 -18.98 0.83
C LEU A 177 -0.51 -18.48 1.70
N GLN A 178 0.70 -18.57 1.17
CA GLN A 178 1.94 -18.12 1.80
C GLN A 178 2.11 -16.58 1.72
N LEU A 179 1.14 -15.82 2.24
CA LEU A 179 1.21 -14.36 2.22
C LEU A 179 2.27 -13.84 3.18
N SER A 180 2.97 -12.79 2.74
CA SER A 180 3.89 -12.00 3.54
C SER A 180 3.51 -10.52 3.42
N PRO A 181 2.58 -10.05 4.28
CA PRO A 181 2.35 -8.62 4.43
C PRO A 181 3.65 -7.87 4.71
N CYS A 182 3.86 -6.76 4.01
CA CYS A 182 5.11 -6.03 4.09
C CYS A 182 4.90 -4.51 4.07
N TYR A 183 5.85 -3.78 4.64
CA TYR A 183 5.85 -2.32 4.67
C TYR A 183 7.14 -1.79 4.05
N GLY A 184 7.04 -0.69 3.32
CA GLY A 184 8.14 -0.04 2.64
C GLY A 184 7.65 1.12 1.77
N ALA A 185 8.58 1.93 1.30
CA ALA A 185 8.28 3.13 0.53
C ALA A 185 9.24 3.28 -0.65
N THR A 186 8.96 4.26 -1.52
CA THR A 186 9.91 4.61 -2.58
C THR A 186 11.20 5.13 -1.98
N GLU A 187 11.10 5.89 -0.89
CA GLU A 187 12.15 6.56 -0.13
C GLU A 187 13.14 5.60 0.52
N THR A 188 12.72 4.39 0.85
CA THR A 188 13.55 3.36 1.50
C THR A 188 14.10 2.34 0.51
N ALA A 189 13.96 2.56 -0.79
CA ALA A 189 14.23 1.57 -1.83
C ALA A 189 13.40 0.28 -1.60
N ALA A 190 12.08 0.43 -1.43
CA ALA A 190 11.11 -0.61 -1.12
C ALA A 190 11.11 -1.11 0.33
N MET A 191 10.95 -2.42 0.52
CA MET A 191 10.54 -3.09 1.75
C MET A 191 11.48 -2.83 2.93
N VAL A 192 10.95 -2.48 4.09
CA VAL A 192 11.67 -2.31 5.35
C VAL A 192 11.20 -3.28 6.44
N CYS A 193 9.99 -3.82 6.32
CA CYS A 193 9.46 -4.89 7.17
C CYS A 193 8.77 -5.94 6.30
N ALA A 194 8.85 -7.21 6.70
CA ALA A 194 8.07 -8.29 6.13
C ALA A 194 7.70 -9.33 7.18
N LEU A 195 6.45 -9.79 7.13
CA LEU A 195 5.96 -10.88 7.98
C LEU A 195 6.34 -12.23 7.38
N ASP A 196 6.83 -13.15 8.22
CA ASP A 196 7.05 -14.54 7.80
C ASP A 196 5.70 -15.17 7.39
N PRO A 197 5.60 -15.83 6.22
CA PRO A 197 4.36 -16.46 5.79
C PRO A 197 3.84 -17.54 6.75
N ALA A 198 4.70 -18.22 7.51
CA ALA A 198 4.27 -19.13 8.56
C ALA A 198 3.55 -18.38 9.70
N ALA A 199 4.11 -17.26 10.15
CA ALA A 199 3.47 -16.40 11.15
C ALA A 199 2.15 -15.80 10.65
N PHE A 200 2.06 -15.48 9.36
CA PHE A 200 0.80 -15.05 8.74
C PHE A 200 -0.27 -16.16 8.85
N LEU A 201 0.08 -17.40 8.50
CA LEU A 201 -0.84 -18.55 8.58
C LEU A 201 -1.27 -18.86 10.02
N GLU A 202 -0.42 -18.56 11.02
CA GLU A 202 -0.73 -18.66 12.46
C GLU A 202 -1.65 -17.53 12.97
N GLY A 203 -2.04 -16.59 12.11
CA GLY A 203 -2.96 -15.51 12.45
C GLY A 203 -2.33 -14.12 12.52
N GLY A 204 -1.01 -14.00 12.29
CA GLY A 204 -0.29 -12.73 12.34
C GLY A 204 -0.89 -11.69 11.39
N ALA A 205 -1.01 -10.45 11.88
CA ALA A 205 -1.70 -9.35 11.19
C ALA A 205 -0.84 -8.07 11.05
N SER A 206 0.44 -8.16 11.42
CA SER A 206 1.42 -7.09 11.24
C SER A 206 2.06 -7.11 9.83
N CYS A 207 2.94 -6.14 9.57
CA CYS A 207 3.88 -6.15 8.43
C CYS A 207 5.22 -6.83 8.79
N GLY A 208 5.29 -7.53 9.92
CA GLY A 208 6.48 -8.23 10.39
C GLY A 208 7.55 -7.34 11.01
N ASN A 209 8.67 -7.98 11.34
CA ASN A 209 9.83 -7.31 11.92
C ASN A 209 10.61 -6.50 10.87
N PRO A 210 11.37 -5.47 11.30
CA PRO A 210 12.32 -4.78 10.43
C PRO A 210 13.32 -5.76 9.79
N LEU A 211 13.70 -5.48 8.55
CA LEU A 211 14.84 -6.15 7.92
C LEU A 211 16.13 -5.81 8.68
N ASP A 212 17.17 -6.63 8.48
CA ASP A 212 18.43 -6.54 9.25
C ASP A 212 19.21 -5.22 9.05
N ASP A 213 18.86 -4.44 8.04
CA ASP A 213 19.44 -3.14 7.71
C ASP A 213 18.56 -1.95 8.10
N VAL A 214 17.52 -2.17 8.90
CA VAL A 214 16.49 -1.18 9.25
C VAL A 214 16.36 -1.04 10.76
N GLU A 215 16.38 0.21 11.22
CA GLU A 215 15.92 0.59 12.55
C GLU A 215 14.61 1.37 12.43
N LEU A 216 13.68 1.10 13.35
CA LEU A 216 12.41 1.82 13.46
C LEU A 216 12.34 2.59 14.78
N ARG A 217 11.73 3.77 14.72
CA ARG A 217 11.36 4.58 15.89
C ARG A 217 9.92 5.02 15.74
N LEU A 218 9.15 4.86 16.82
CA LEU A 218 7.77 5.34 16.88
C LEU A 218 7.70 6.50 17.86
N ASP A 219 7.07 7.59 17.43
CA ASP A 219 6.78 8.71 18.33
C ASP A 219 5.67 8.30 19.33
N PRO A 220 5.90 8.43 20.66
CA PRO A 220 4.97 7.92 21.66
C PRO A 220 3.63 8.68 21.72
N LYS A 221 3.57 9.91 21.19
CA LYS A 221 2.34 10.72 21.20
C LYS A 221 1.54 10.55 19.93
N THR A 222 2.21 10.55 18.79
CA THR A 222 1.58 10.58 17.45
C THR A 222 1.59 9.22 16.76
N SER A 223 2.29 8.23 17.33
CA SER A 223 2.56 6.94 16.68
C SER A 223 3.35 7.07 15.37
N ALA A 224 3.96 8.23 15.09
CA ALA A 224 4.65 8.50 13.84
C ALA A 224 5.85 7.57 13.66
N ILE A 225 5.94 6.91 12.50
CA ILE A 225 7.02 6.01 12.14
C ILE A 225 8.18 6.83 11.58
N SER A 226 9.37 6.62 12.15
CA SER A 226 10.64 7.06 11.58
C SER A 226 11.50 5.84 11.28
N VAL A 227 12.21 5.89 10.15
CA VAL A 227 13.03 4.80 9.63
C VAL A 227 14.48 5.28 9.50
N ASN A 228 15.43 4.48 9.97
CA ASN A 228 16.85 4.65 9.70
C ASN A 228 17.37 3.44 8.92
N THR A 229 18.00 3.69 7.79
CA THR A 229 18.61 2.64 6.96
C THR A 229 19.67 3.25 6.03
N ARG A 230 20.68 2.46 5.66
CA ARG A 230 21.75 2.90 4.76
C ARG A 230 21.29 3.14 3.32
N ARG A 231 20.13 2.58 2.96
CA ARG A 231 19.51 2.70 1.63
C ARG A 231 18.41 3.76 1.56
N LEU A 232 18.46 4.74 2.45
CA LEU A 232 17.56 5.89 2.38
C LEU A 232 17.88 6.71 1.13
N SER A 233 16.83 7.13 0.44
CA SER A 233 16.93 8.01 -0.73
C SER A 233 17.74 9.29 -0.40
N PRO A 234 18.56 9.77 -1.36
CA PRO A 234 19.19 11.08 -1.23
C PRO A 234 18.21 12.25 -1.07
N GLY A 235 16.98 12.13 -1.59
CA GLY A 235 15.99 13.21 -1.51
C GLY A 235 14.95 13.22 -2.62
N TRP A 236 14.03 14.18 -2.51
CA TRP A 236 13.10 14.55 -3.58
C TRP A 236 13.69 15.67 -4.45
N LEU A 237 13.45 15.62 -5.76
CA LEU A 237 13.60 16.82 -6.59
C LEU A 237 12.52 17.85 -6.21
N ALA A 238 12.97 19.04 -5.83
CA ALA A 238 12.13 20.17 -5.45
C ALA A 238 12.59 21.43 -6.20
N GLY A 239 12.15 21.55 -7.46
CA GLY A 239 12.59 22.64 -8.33
C GLY A 239 14.06 22.47 -8.70
N ALA A 240 14.87 23.49 -8.40
CA ALA A 240 16.31 23.48 -8.71
C ALA A 240 17.16 22.68 -7.71
N GLU A 241 16.58 22.25 -6.59
CA GLU A 241 17.30 21.65 -5.47
C GLU A 241 16.82 20.24 -5.14
N LEU A 242 17.72 19.50 -4.49
CA LEU A 242 17.41 18.23 -3.86
C LEU A 242 17.03 18.47 -2.40
N LYS A 243 15.82 18.04 -2.00
CA LYS A 243 15.40 18.08 -0.60
C LYS A 243 15.73 16.74 0.07
N PRO A 244 16.71 16.68 1.00
CA PRO A 244 17.11 15.44 1.63
C PRO A 244 16.02 14.88 2.56
N PHE A 245 15.99 13.55 2.69
CA PHE A 245 15.02 12.84 3.53
C PHE A 245 15.46 12.66 4.97
N ALA A 246 16.74 12.37 5.16
CA ALA A 246 17.36 12.18 6.45
C ALA A 246 17.44 13.52 7.19
N ASP A 247 17.07 13.51 8.47
CA ASP A 247 17.56 14.54 9.39
C ASP A 247 19.06 14.35 9.68
N ALA A 248 19.62 15.19 10.55
CA ALA A 248 21.02 15.13 10.93
C ALA A 248 21.45 13.75 11.48
N ASP A 249 20.51 12.99 12.04
CA ASP A 249 20.73 11.67 12.63
C ASP A 249 20.38 10.51 11.66
N ARG A 250 20.10 10.82 10.39
CA ARG A 250 19.69 9.89 9.32
C ARG A 250 18.35 9.21 9.53
N TRP A 251 17.47 9.81 10.32
CA TRP A 251 16.09 9.35 10.44
C TRP A 251 15.21 10.01 9.40
N TRP A 252 14.39 9.20 8.74
CA TRP A 252 13.35 9.64 7.82
C TRP A 252 11.98 9.47 8.48
N ARG A 253 11.20 10.55 8.54
CA ARG A 253 9.80 10.51 8.95
C ARG A 253 8.94 10.06 7.78
N SER A 254 8.34 8.88 7.86
CA SER A 254 7.58 8.33 6.73
C SER A 254 6.27 9.06 6.44
N GLY A 255 5.74 9.76 7.45
CA GLY A 255 4.40 10.33 7.42
C GLY A 255 3.30 9.27 7.65
N ASP A 256 3.70 8.05 8.02
CA ASP A 256 2.80 6.99 8.46
C ASP A 256 2.79 6.89 9.98
N ALA A 257 1.70 6.39 10.53
CA ALA A 257 1.58 5.99 11.93
C ALA A 257 1.60 4.47 12.04
N GLY A 258 2.11 3.94 13.14
CA GLY A 258 2.15 2.51 13.39
C GLY A 258 2.23 2.16 14.87
N GLN A 259 2.27 0.87 15.15
CA GLN A 259 2.58 0.32 16.46
C GLN A 259 3.50 -0.89 16.32
N LEU A 260 4.39 -1.08 17.28
CA LEU A 260 5.19 -2.30 17.38
C LEU A 260 4.52 -3.25 18.36
N ASN A 261 4.34 -4.49 17.94
CA ASN A 261 3.89 -5.59 18.79
C ASN A 261 4.89 -6.77 18.70
N THR A 262 4.56 -7.91 19.29
CA THR A 262 5.40 -9.12 19.26
C THR A 262 5.59 -9.70 17.85
N GLU A 263 4.69 -9.39 16.92
CA GLU A 263 4.75 -9.80 15.51
C GLU A 263 5.48 -8.76 14.65
N GLY A 264 5.90 -7.62 15.20
CA GLY A 264 6.58 -6.54 14.51
C GLY A 264 5.72 -5.30 14.26
N LEU A 265 5.93 -4.62 13.14
CA LEU A 265 5.29 -3.35 12.83
C LEU A 265 3.88 -3.55 12.28
N GLN A 266 2.86 -3.01 12.95
CA GLN A 266 1.53 -2.83 12.39
C GLN A 266 1.34 -1.37 11.97
N VAL A 267 1.16 -1.14 10.67
CA VAL A 267 0.90 0.20 10.13
C VAL A 267 -0.56 0.58 10.37
N LYS A 268 -0.78 1.78 10.92
CA LYS A 268 -2.12 2.32 11.18
C LYS A 268 -2.69 3.08 10.00
N GLY A 269 -1.85 3.83 9.31
CA GLY A 269 -2.28 4.63 8.16
C GLY A 269 -1.44 5.90 8.01
N ARG A 270 -1.89 6.79 7.13
CA ARG A 270 -1.23 8.07 6.87
C ARG A 270 -1.58 9.09 7.93
N LEU A 271 -0.57 9.78 8.48
CA LEU A 271 -0.79 10.90 9.40
C LEU A 271 -1.45 12.10 8.71
N ASP A 272 -1.18 12.33 7.44
CA ASP A 272 -1.78 13.43 6.66
C ASP A 272 -3.23 13.17 6.23
N GLY A 273 -3.67 11.91 6.26
CA GLY A 273 -5.05 11.48 6.04
C GLY A 273 -5.85 11.27 7.33
N ALA A 274 -5.19 11.34 8.49
CA ALA A 274 -5.83 11.10 9.78
C ALA A 274 -6.88 12.18 10.09
N LEU A 275 -7.96 11.75 10.74
CA LEU A 275 -9.09 12.57 11.15
C LEU A 275 -9.04 12.76 12.67
N ASN A 276 -9.43 13.93 13.17
CA ASN A 276 -9.60 14.17 14.60
C ASN A 276 -11.09 14.10 14.94
N SER A 277 -11.50 13.01 15.58
CA SER A 277 -12.88 12.77 16.01
C SER A 277 -12.90 12.56 17.52
N GLY A 278 -13.56 13.46 18.25
CA GLY A 278 -13.71 13.38 19.70
C GLY A 278 -12.38 13.44 20.46
N GLY A 279 -11.38 14.14 19.90
CA GLY A 279 -10.03 14.21 20.48
C GLY A 279 -9.15 13.00 20.20
N ALA A 280 -9.64 11.99 19.48
CA ALA A 280 -8.86 10.83 19.04
C ALA A 280 -8.35 11.01 17.61
N THR A 281 -7.14 10.52 17.34
CA THR A 281 -6.61 10.40 15.97
C THR A 281 -7.17 9.13 15.35
N VAL A 282 -7.99 9.30 14.31
CA VAL A 282 -8.67 8.22 13.58
C VAL A 282 -8.03 8.08 12.21
N PHE A 283 -7.74 6.84 11.83
CA PHE A 283 -7.22 6.52 10.49
C PHE A 283 -8.38 5.98 9.63
N PRO A 284 -8.97 6.80 8.74
CA PRO A 284 -10.15 6.41 7.98
C PRO A 284 -9.92 5.15 7.15
N GLU A 285 -8.68 4.93 6.67
CA GLU A 285 -8.32 3.73 5.91
C GLU A 285 -8.52 2.43 6.70
N GLN A 286 -8.37 2.44 8.04
CA GLN A 286 -8.64 1.26 8.87
C GLN A 286 -10.13 0.95 8.95
N ILE A 287 -10.95 2.00 9.09
CA ILE A 287 -12.41 1.88 9.13
C ILE A 287 -12.91 1.38 7.77
N GLU A 288 -12.44 2.00 6.69
CA GLU A 288 -12.74 1.60 5.30
C GLU A 288 -12.37 0.13 5.08
N ALA A 289 -11.15 -0.29 5.43
CA ALA A 289 -10.71 -1.67 5.28
C ALA A 289 -11.53 -2.67 6.12
N SER A 290 -12.09 -2.25 7.26
CA SER A 290 -12.94 -3.12 8.09
C SER A 290 -14.39 -3.24 7.60
N LEU A 291 -14.84 -2.30 6.77
CA LEU A 291 -16.24 -2.17 6.35
C LEU A 291 -16.45 -2.36 4.84
N ILE A 292 -15.40 -2.31 4.02
CA ILE A 292 -15.48 -2.44 2.56
C ILE A 292 -16.08 -3.78 2.11
N ASP A 293 -15.94 -4.82 2.94
CA ASP A 293 -16.41 -6.18 2.65
C ASP A 293 -17.89 -6.41 3.02
N VAL A 294 -18.68 -5.35 3.23
CA VAL A 294 -20.15 -5.45 3.34
C VAL A 294 -20.73 -5.75 1.96
N ALA A 295 -21.58 -6.77 1.87
CA ALA A 295 -22.17 -7.20 0.62
C ALA A 295 -22.97 -6.04 -0.02
N GLY A 296 -22.73 -5.77 -1.31
CA GLY A 296 -23.40 -4.69 -2.02
C GLY A 296 -22.64 -3.35 -2.02
N VAL A 297 -21.57 -3.21 -1.24
CA VAL A 297 -20.67 -2.04 -1.31
C VAL A 297 -19.65 -2.25 -2.44
N GLU A 298 -19.63 -1.35 -3.43
CA GLU A 298 -18.63 -1.33 -4.50
C GLU A 298 -17.41 -0.49 -4.11
N ALA A 299 -17.65 0.63 -3.42
CA ALA A 299 -16.60 1.51 -2.92
C ALA A 299 -17.04 2.18 -1.63
N LEU A 300 -16.10 2.35 -0.69
CA LEU A 300 -16.32 3.01 0.58
C LEU A 300 -15.21 4.02 0.85
N LEU A 301 -15.60 5.22 1.30
CA LEU A 301 -14.69 6.27 1.73
C LEU A 301 -15.22 6.93 3.00
N VAL A 302 -14.42 6.94 4.06
CA VAL A 302 -14.72 7.65 5.30
C VAL A 302 -14.09 9.04 5.23
N VAL A 303 -14.92 10.05 5.47
CA VAL A 303 -14.52 11.46 5.48
C VAL A 303 -14.85 12.09 6.82
N GLY A 304 -14.04 13.05 7.25
CA GLY A 304 -14.34 13.88 8.42
C GLY A 304 -14.89 15.22 7.98
N ILE A 305 -16.04 15.61 8.50
CA ILE A 305 -16.64 16.93 8.29
C ILE A 305 -16.69 17.71 9.61
N PRO A 306 -16.60 19.05 9.60
CA PRO A 306 -16.62 19.85 10.82
C PRO A 306 -17.84 19.55 11.70
N ASP A 307 -17.61 19.38 13.00
CA ASP A 307 -18.64 19.11 13.99
C ASP A 307 -18.33 19.80 15.32
N ALA A 308 -19.35 20.36 15.98
CA ALA A 308 -19.19 21.14 17.21
C ALA A 308 -18.80 20.29 18.43
N GLN A 309 -19.19 19.01 18.47
CA GLN A 309 -18.92 18.10 19.57
C GLN A 309 -17.65 17.28 19.32
N TRP A 310 -17.46 16.82 18.08
CA TRP A 310 -16.39 15.87 17.73
C TRP A 310 -15.15 16.55 17.12
N GLY A 311 -15.23 17.84 16.79
CA GLY A 311 -14.25 18.51 15.94
C GLY A 311 -14.42 18.09 14.48
N GLN A 312 -14.29 16.80 14.20
CA GLN A 312 -14.76 16.18 12.97
C GLN A 312 -15.68 14.99 13.27
N GLN A 313 -16.92 15.04 12.80
CA GLN A 313 -17.77 13.85 12.74
C GLN A 313 -17.42 13.04 11.49
N LEU A 314 -17.45 11.71 11.63
CA LEU A 314 -17.16 10.81 10.52
C LEU A 314 -18.42 10.52 9.70
N VAL A 315 -18.28 10.58 8.37
CA VAL A 315 -19.30 10.23 7.39
C VAL A 315 -18.77 9.15 6.47
N GLY A 316 -19.50 8.05 6.32
CA GLY A 316 -19.22 7.01 5.33
C GLY A 316 -19.90 7.33 4.01
N LEU A 317 -19.12 7.55 2.97
CA LEU A 317 -19.60 7.69 1.58
C LEU A 317 -19.47 6.35 0.89
N MET A 318 -20.54 5.87 0.27
CA MET A 318 -20.53 4.55 -0.38
C MET A 318 -21.10 4.60 -1.80
N ARG A 319 -20.45 3.87 -2.70
CA ARG A 319 -21.05 3.48 -3.99
C ARG A 319 -21.51 2.05 -3.89
N LEU A 320 -22.73 1.77 -4.32
CA LEU A 320 -23.33 0.45 -4.24
C LEU A 320 -23.18 -0.27 -5.59
N ASN A 321 -23.14 -1.61 -5.54
CA ASN A 321 -23.30 -2.42 -6.72
C ASN A 321 -24.69 -2.17 -7.35
N PRO A 322 -24.85 -2.26 -8.69
CA PRO A 322 -26.10 -1.94 -9.37
C PRO A 322 -27.35 -2.65 -8.83
N ASP A 323 -27.20 -3.88 -8.34
CA ASP A 323 -28.29 -4.74 -7.86
C ASP A 323 -28.39 -4.80 -6.32
N ALA A 324 -27.61 -3.99 -5.60
CA ALA A 324 -27.62 -4.00 -4.14
C ALA A 324 -28.84 -3.27 -3.57
N ASP A 325 -29.43 -3.82 -2.50
CA ASP A 325 -30.49 -3.15 -1.73
C ASP A 325 -29.87 -2.09 -0.80
N PRO A 326 -30.12 -0.78 -1.03
CA PRO A 326 -29.56 0.30 -0.22
C PRO A 326 -29.84 0.20 1.27
N GLU A 327 -31.05 -0.22 1.66
CA GLU A 327 -31.45 -0.26 3.07
C GLU A 327 -30.75 -1.39 3.81
N ALA A 328 -30.68 -2.58 3.19
CA ALA A 328 -29.96 -3.73 3.72
C ALA A 328 -28.46 -3.43 3.89
N VAL A 329 -27.83 -2.82 2.88
CA VAL A 329 -26.40 -2.43 2.94
C VAL A 329 -26.15 -1.44 4.07
N LEU A 330 -26.99 -0.41 4.19
CA LEU A 330 -26.86 0.59 5.24
C LEU A 330 -27.00 -0.02 6.64
N GLN A 331 -27.98 -0.91 6.82
CA GLN A 331 -28.18 -1.60 8.09
C GLN A 331 -26.96 -2.45 8.48
N GLU A 332 -26.39 -3.19 7.52
CA GLU A 332 -25.21 -4.02 7.78
C GLU A 332 -23.97 -3.16 8.11
N LEU A 333 -23.75 -2.07 7.38
CA LEU A 333 -22.67 -1.11 7.68
C LEU A 333 -22.79 -0.53 9.08
N GLN A 334 -24.01 -0.12 9.47
CA GLN A 334 -24.27 0.41 10.81
C GLN A 334 -24.03 -0.65 11.89
N GLU A 335 -24.46 -1.90 11.66
CA GLU A 335 -24.24 -3.00 12.60
C GLU A 335 -22.74 -3.28 12.78
N ARG A 336 -21.98 -3.45 11.69
CA ARG A 336 -20.53 -3.67 11.77
C ARG A 336 -19.80 -2.50 12.43
N ALA A 337 -20.22 -1.27 12.14
CA ALA A 337 -19.64 -0.07 12.75
C ALA A 337 -19.91 0.04 14.26
N ARG A 338 -20.82 -0.75 14.85
CA ARG A 338 -20.97 -0.82 16.31
C ARG A 338 -19.76 -1.40 17.01
N GLY A 339 -18.99 -2.26 16.32
CA GLY A 339 -17.73 -2.83 16.83
C GLY A 339 -16.58 -1.82 16.89
N LEU A 340 -16.71 -0.66 16.23
CA LEU A 340 -15.71 0.41 16.26
C LEU A 340 -15.82 1.24 17.54
N THR A 341 -14.71 1.87 17.93
CA THR A 341 -14.73 2.82 19.04
C THR A 341 -15.64 4.01 18.74
N PRO A 342 -16.17 4.72 19.77
CA PRO A 342 -17.07 5.86 19.54
C PRO A 342 -16.49 6.96 18.63
N ALA A 343 -15.17 7.13 18.62
CA ALA A 343 -14.48 8.10 17.78
C ALA A 343 -14.34 7.64 16.32
N GLU A 344 -14.20 6.33 16.09
CA GLU A 344 -14.01 5.71 14.77
C GLU A 344 -15.33 5.40 14.06
N ARG A 345 -16.46 5.44 14.75
CA ARG A 345 -17.77 5.12 14.18
C ARG A 345 -18.27 6.23 13.24
N PRO A 346 -18.51 5.95 11.94
CA PRO A 346 -19.26 6.87 11.09
C PRO A 346 -20.65 7.13 11.67
N ARG A 347 -20.96 8.40 11.91
CA ARG A 347 -22.26 8.84 12.48
C ARG A 347 -23.31 9.02 11.40
N GLN A 348 -22.87 9.16 10.16
CA GLN A 348 -23.73 9.30 9.01
C GLN A 348 -23.19 8.49 7.84
N TRP A 349 -24.09 8.16 6.94
CA TRP A 349 -23.84 7.34 5.78
C TRP A 349 -24.53 7.99 4.58
N GLN A 350 -23.83 8.13 3.46
CA GLN A 350 -24.34 8.73 2.24
C GLN A 350 -24.07 7.80 1.06
N ILE A 351 -25.11 7.53 0.27
CA ILE A 351 -24.96 6.84 -1.00
C ILE A 351 -24.55 7.87 -2.04
N THR A 352 -23.40 7.63 -2.67
CA THR A 352 -22.74 8.56 -3.58
C THR A 352 -22.38 7.79 -4.87
N PRO A 353 -23.30 7.72 -5.85
CA PRO A 353 -23.10 6.96 -7.10
C PRO A 353 -21.85 7.39 -7.89
N GLU A 354 -21.48 8.66 -7.80
CA GLU A 354 -20.30 9.24 -8.45
C GLU A 354 -18.97 8.99 -7.70
N LEU A 355 -19.02 8.36 -6.51
CA LEU A 355 -17.86 8.14 -5.65
C LEU A 355 -16.80 7.34 -6.40
N SER A 356 -15.65 7.97 -6.62
CA SER A 356 -14.59 7.42 -7.44
C SER A 356 -13.23 7.96 -7.01
N THR A 357 -12.20 7.18 -7.32
CA THR A 357 -10.80 7.62 -7.24
C THR A 357 -10.44 8.46 -8.46
N ASN A 358 -9.38 9.25 -8.35
CA ASN A 358 -8.85 9.99 -9.49
C ASN A 358 -8.25 9.06 -10.56
N HIS A 359 -7.79 9.62 -11.68
CA HIS A 359 -7.16 8.87 -12.78
C HIS A 359 -5.92 8.05 -12.36
N GLN A 360 -5.36 8.29 -11.17
CA GLN A 360 -4.23 7.56 -10.60
C GLN A 360 -4.66 6.51 -9.56
N GLY A 361 -5.96 6.26 -9.43
CA GLY A 361 -6.52 5.29 -8.47
C GLY A 361 -6.49 5.77 -7.01
N LYS A 362 -6.31 7.07 -6.74
CA LYS A 362 -6.26 7.61 -5.38
C LYS A 362 -7.55 8.31 -4.96
N TRP A 363 -7.89 8.19 -3.69
CA TRP A 363 -8.99 8.93 -3.07
C TRP A 363 -8.65 10.41 -2.86
N GLU A 364 -9.55 11.29 -3.31
CA GLU A 364 -9.49 12.72 -3.05
C GLU A 364 -10.32 13.09 -1.81
N ARG A 365 -9.92 12.59 -0.63
CA ARG A 365 -10.72 12.67 0.60
C ARG A 365 -11.22 14.08 0.95
N LYS A 366 -10.41 15.12 0.73
CA LYS A 366 -10.81 16.52 0.94
C LYS A 366 -11.94 16.96 0.01
N ARG A 367 -11.88 16.59 -1.27
CA ARG A 367 -12.94 16.90 -2.25
C ARG A 367 -14.24 16.22 -1.85
N TRP A 368 -14.16 14.95 -1.46
CA TRP A 368 -15.33 14.18 -1.04
C TRP A 368 -15.92 14.70 0.28
N ALA A 369 -15.09 15.11 1.25
CA ALA A 369 -15.54 15.77 2.48
C ALA A 369 -16.32 17.07 2.19
N GLN A 370 -15.84 17.89 1.25
CA GLN A 370 -16.54 19.11 0.82
C GLN A 370 -17.85 18.80 0.08
N SER A 371 -17.91 17.69 -0.65
CA SER A 371 -19.15 17.23 -1.28
C SER A 371 -20.17 16.81 -0.22
N ALA A 372 -19.76 15.98 0.74
CA ALA A 372 -20.59 15.50 1.84
C ALA A 372 -21.13 16.66 2.71
N GLN A 373 -20.29 17.66 2.97
CA GLN A 373 -20.68 18.85 3.74
C GLN A 373 -21.74 19.70 3.01
N ARG A 374 -21.65 19.83 1.68
CA ARG A 374 -22.65 20.57 0.88
C ARG A 374 -24.00 19.85 0.84
N GLN A 375 -23.99 18.53 0.71
CA GLN A 375 -25.22 17.73 0.74
C GLN A 375 -25.93 17.80 2.11
N GLN A 376 -25.18 17.97 3.21
CA GLN A 376 -25.77 18.23 4.53
C GLN A 376 -26.44 19.61 4.64
N SER A 377 -25.85 20.66 4.05
CA SER A 377 -26.45 22.00 4.09
C SER A 377 -27.73 22.10 3.25
N ASP A 378 -27.87 21.25 2.23
CA ASP A 378 -29.01 21.25 1.30
C ASP A 378 -30.18 20.35 1.76
N THR A 379 -29.99 19.56 2.84
CA THR A 379 -31.05 18.70 3.41
C THR A 379 -31.56 19.28 4.73
N PRO A 380 -32.69 20.01 4.76
CA PRO A 380 -33.24 20.49 6.02
C PRO A 380 -33.92 19.32 6.76
N GLY A 381 -33.26 18.86 7.83
CA GLY A 381 -33.82 17.91 8.80
C GLY A 381 -33.56 16.44 8.45
N THR A 382 -32.48 15.88 9.00
CA THR A 382 -32.30 14.43 9.12
C THR A 382 -32.19 14.09 10.60
N VAL A 383 -33.05 13.19 11.05
CA VAL A 383 -33.19 12.73 12.45
C VAL A 383 -31.86 12.13 12.92
N GLN A 384 -31.34 12.63 14.04
CA GLN A 384 -30.24 11.98 14.75
C GLN A 384 -30.72 10.65 15.34
N PRO A 385 -30.04 9.52 15.10
CA PRO A 385 -30.29 8.32 15.88
C PRO A 385 -29.75 8.53 17.30
N SER A 386 -30.60 8.25 18.28
CA SER A 386 -30.31 8.27 19.72
C SER A 386 -29.21 7.29 20.13
#